data_AF-A0A2E2VT54-F1
#
_entry.id   AF-A0A2E2VT54-F1
#
_cell.length_a   1.000
_cell.length_b   1.000
_cell.length_c   1.000
_cell.angle_alpha   90.00
_cell.angle_beta   90.00
_cell.angle_gamma   90.00
#
_symmetry.space_group_name_H-M   'P 1'
#
loop_
_entity.id
_entity.type
_entity.pdbx_description
1 polymer ?
#
loop_
_entity_poly.entity_id
_entity_poly.type
_entity_poly.pdbx_seq_one_letter_code
_entity_poly.pdbx_strand_id
1 'polypeptide(L)'
;MNIERPDTSLGNTPTEDHKMGTTLTQEELEDRVDTLLETAPSDELYKQWSTQIATLPLKDQVRTLEDLHQRRRDALASVLPENVPITRGVPDEFVQLLKETLRNARELGRGDNGYVLADPDNHNMAYKFLLRPPIGQQNSLVEEASMQARIREIALQYADARVGVPRLDYFSTDPRTSFIAMERLDAVSVRDVIEGRAALPEGTNIDTAFDGLKRFLKDLNEAHGLYHLDVRAGNIMLPRNPSANNNLPLVYLIDMGMAKTKREVRSVMVIEDGTLTPKIDRVSDCGSVDIVRKRLKNNSES
;
A
#
# COMPACT_ATOMS: atom_id res chain seq x y z
N MET A 1 22.99 25.71 -14.55
CA MET A 1 23.53 24.52 -13.85
C MET A 1 22.65 23.35 -14.25
N ASN A 2 23.15 22.49 -15.14
CA ASN A 2 22.44 21.29 -15.58
C ASN A 2 22.44 20.29 -14.42
N ILE A 3 21.25 19.93 -13.95
CA ILE A 3 21.08 18.87 -12.97
C ILE A 3 20.97 17.58 -13.77
N GLU A 4 22.06 16.80 -13.78
CA GLU A 4 22.07 15.44 -14.31
C GLU A 4 21.06 14.59 -13.53
N ARG A 5 20.12 13.98 -14.26
CA ARG A 5 19.22 12.97 -13.71
C ARG A 5 20.04 11.73 -13.39
N PRO A 6 19.88 11.10 -12.21
CA PRO A 6 20.49 9.81 -11.96
C PRO A 6 19.86 8.79 -12.91
N ASP A 7 20.75 8.08 -13.62
CA ASP A 7 20.47 7.03 -14.58
C ASP A 7 19.75 5.87 -13.88
N THR A 8 18.42 5.81 -14.01
CA THR A 8 17.61 4.66 -13.59
C THR A 8 17.69 3.59 -14.67
N SER A 9 18.90 3.08 -14.93
CA SER A 9 19.11 1.87 -15.71
C SER A 9 19.09 0.67 -14.75
N LEU A 10 17.90 0.34 -14.25
CA LEU A 10 17.62 -1.08 -14.02
C LEU A 10 17.61 -1.70 -15.41
N GLY A 11 18.75 -2.31 -15.73
CA GLY A 11 19.05 -2.80 -17.07
C GLY A 11 17.88 -3.57 -17.64
N ASN A 12 17.60 -3.32 -18.91
CA ASN A 12 16.86 -4.25 -19.76
C ASN A 12 17.54 -5.62 -19.59
N THR A 13 16.99 -6.46 -18.72
CA THR A 13 17.26 -7.90 -18.78
C THR A 13 16.87 -8.34 -20.18
N PRO A 14 17.77 -9.00 -20.92
CA PRO A 14 17.42 -9.50 -22.23
C PRO A 14 16.16 -10.34 -22.07
N THR A 15 15.17 -10.09 -22.92
CA THR A 15 14.16 -11.08 -23.26
C THR A 15 14.94 -12.34 -23.64
N GLU A 16 15.08 -13.25 -22.69
CA GLU A 16 15.47 -14.62 -22.98
C GLU A 16 14.39 -15.14 -23.92
N ASP A 17 14.67 -15.09 -25.21
CA ASP A 17 14.15 -16.05 -26.16
C ASP A 17 14.43 -17.41 -25.54
N HIS A 18 13.42 -17.94 -24.85
CA HIS A 18 13.42 -19.28 -24.31
C HIS A 18 13.75 -20.22 -25.46
N LYS A 19 14.98 -20.73 -25.43
CA LYS A 19 15.35 -21.96 -26.11
C LYS A 19 14.45 -23.06 -25.56
N MET A 20 13.28 -23.25 -26.19
CA MET A 20 12.52 -24.49 -26.09
C MET A 20 13.43 -25.62 -26.56
N GLY A 21 14.00 -26.37 -25.63
CA GLY A 21 14.95 -27.42 -25.98
C GLY A 21 15.35 -28.40 -24.88
N THR A 22 14.89 -28.23 -23.64
CA THR A 22 15.04 -29.24 -22.59
C THR A 22 13.67 -29.81 -22.25
N THR A 23 13.48 -31.10 -22.54
CA THR A 23 12.26 -31.80 -22.15
C THR A 23 12.36 -32.03 -20.64
N LEU A 24 11.55 -31.30 -19.86
CA LEU A 24 11.44 -31.55 -18.42
C LEU A 24 11.11 -33.01 -18.18
N THR A 25 11.78 -33.60 -17.20
CA THR A 25 11.50 -34.93 -16.68
C THR A 25 10.11 -34.96 -16.04
N GLN A 26 9.58 -36.16 -15.80
CA GLN A 26 8.29 -36.31 -15.12
C GLN A 26 8.32 -35.71 -13.71
N GLU A 27 9.41 -35.95 -12.97
CA GLU A 27 9.63 -35.40 -11.61
C GLU A 27 9.65 -33.87 -11.60
N GLU A 28 10.37 -33.24 -12.56
CA GLU A 28 10.40 -31.78 -12.68
C GLU A 28 9.03 -31.18 -13.05
N LEU A 29 8.20 -31.92 -13.81
CA LEU A 29 6.85 -31.48 -14.13
C LEU A 29 5.92 -31.59 -12.91
N GLU A 30 6.04 -32.65 -12.12
CA GLU A 30 5.29 -32.82 -10.87
C GLU A 30 5.63 -31.72 -9.87
N ASP A 31 6.91 -31.47 -9.62
CA ASP A 31 7.39 -30.38 -8.75
C ASP A 31 6.90 -28.99 -9.23
N ARG A 32 6.87 -28.80 -10.55
CA ARG A 32 6.36 -27.56 -11.15
C ARG A 32 4.86 -27.38 -10.94
N VAL A 33 4.06 -28.44 -11.06
CA VAL A 33 2.62 -28.40 -10.77
C VAL A 33 2.39 -28.05 -9.31
N ASP A 34 3.09 -28.70 -8.39
CA ASP A 34 2.96 -28.47 -6.96
C ASP A 34 3.31 -27.01 -6.61
N THR A 35 4.45 -26.51 -7.11
CA THR A 35 4.86 -25.11 -6.93
C THR A 35 3.79 -24.12 -7.45
N LEU A 36 3.23 -24.37 -8.63
CA LEU A 36 2.21 -23.48 -9.22
C LEU A 36 0.86 -23.55 -8.48
N LEU A 37 0.52 -24.70 -7.91
CA LEU A 37 -0.67 -24.84 -7.07
C LEU A 37 -0.48 -24.21 -5.69
N GLU A 38 0.66 -24.41 -5.03
CA GLU A 38 0.96 -23.82 -3.72
C GLU A 38 0.94 -22.29 -3.74
N THR A 39 1.21 -21.70 -4.90
CA THR A 39 1.13 -20.25 -5.13
C THR A 39 -0.28 -19.77 -5.48
N ALA A 40 -1.27 -20.65 -5.37
CA ALA A 40 -2.66 -20.26 -5.51
C ALA A 40 -3.03 -19.22 -4.43
N PRO A 41 -3.79 -18.17 -4.79
CA PRO A 41 -4.01 -17.02 -3.91
C PRO A 41 -4.92 -17.25 -2.72
N SER A 42 -5.65 -18.36 -2.72
CA SER A 42 -6.58 -18.77 -1.67
C SER A 42 -6.84 -20.26 -1.76
N ASP A 43 -7.25 -20.86 -0.64
CA ASP A 43 -7.65 -22.27 -0.60
C ASP A 43 -8.78 -22.61 -1.58
N GLU A 44 -9.66 -21.63 -1.84
CA GLU A 44 -10.75 -21.78 -2.80
C GLU A 44 -10.22 -21.87 -4.23
N LEU A 45 -9.31 -20.97 -4.62
CA LEU A 45 -8.68 -21.02 -5.93
C LEU A 45 -7.77 -22.23 -6.08
N TYR A 46 -7.06 -22.62 -5.01
CA TYR A 46 -6.29 -23.87 -4.97
C TYR A 46 -7.18 -25.07 -5.34
N LYS A 47 -8.32 -25.23 -4.65
CA LYS A 47 -9.25 -26.33 -4.91
C LYS A 47 -9.84 -26.27 -6.31
N GLN A 48 -10.22 -25.09 -6.78
CA GLN A 48 -10.76 -24.90 -8.13
C GLN A 48 -9.74 -25.26 -9.20
N TRP A 49 -8.51 -24.74 -9.09
CA TRP A 49 -7.43 -25.01 -10.05
C TRP A 49 -7.00 -26.48 -10.01
N SER A 50 -6.84 -27.05 -8.81
CA SER A 50 -6.53 -28.47 -8.62
C SER A 50 -7.59 -29.37 -9.29
N THR A 51 -8.88 -29.07 -9.10
CA THR A 51 -9.98 -29.80 -9.75
C THR A 51 -9.93 -29.65 -11.27
N GLN A 52 -9.64 -28.44 -11.77
CA GLN A 52 -9.62 -28.14 -13.19
C GLN A 52 -8.51 -28.90 -13.93
N ILE A 53 -7.36 -29.11 -13.29
CA ILE A 53 -6.20 -29.75 -13.91
C ILE A 53 -6.13 -31.27 -13.66
N ALA A 54 -6.91 -31.81 -12.71
CA ALA A 54 -6.76 -33.18 -12.21
C ALA A 54 -6.83 -34.28 -13.28
N THR A 55 -7.52 -34.04 -14.40
CA THR A 55 -7.68 -35.01 -15.48
C THR A 55 -6.72 -34.78 -16.66
N LEU A 56 -5.90 -33.73 -16.61
CA LEU A 56 -4.99 -33.37 -17.69
C LEU A 56 -3.65 -34.11 -17.55
N PRO A 57 -2.95 -34.40 -18.66
CA PRO A 57 -1.54 -34.82 -18.62
C PRO A 57 -0.65 -33.75 -17.96
N LEU A 58 0.42 -34.15 -17.26
CA LEU A 58 1.30 -33.23 -16.48
C LEU A 58 1.76 -31.99 -17.26
N LYS A 59 2.17 -32.14 -18.52
CA LYS A 59 2.56 -31.00 -19.37
C LYS A 59 1.42 -29.99 -19.58
N ASP A 60 0.20 -30.50 -19.74
CA ASP A 60 -0.99 -29.66 -19.91
C ASP A 60 -1.45 -29.07 -18.57
N GLN A 61 -1.21 -29.75 -17.45
CA GLN A 61 -1.42 -29.19 -16.11
C GLN A 61 -0.54 -27.95 -15.89
N VAL A 62 0.78 -28.07 -16.12
CA VAL A 62 1.72 -26.95 -16.01
C VAL A 62 1.28 -25.79 -16.88
N ARG A 63 1.03 -26.05 -18.18
CA ARG A 63 0.60 -25.00 -19.12
C ARG A 63 -0.70 -24.32 -18.69
N THR A 64 -1.66 -25.08 -18.18
CA THR A 64 -2.95 -24.54 -17.72
C THR A 64 -2.77 -23.66 -16.49
N LEU A 65 -1.96 -24.10 -15.53
CA LEU A 65 -1.66 -23.30 -14.34
C LEU A 65 -0.90 -22.01 -14.68
N GLU A 66 0.06 -22.07 -15.59
CA GLU A 66 0.77 -20.88 -16.07
C GLU A 66 -0.17 -19.87 -16.74
N ASP A 67 -1.12 -20.35 -17.55
CA ASP A 67 -2.15 -19.50 -18.17
C ASP A 67 -3.09 -18.89 -17.11
N LEU A 68 -3.51 -19.66 -16.09
CA LEU A 68 -4.33 -19.15 -14.99
C LEU A 68 -3.61 -18.05 -14.20
N HIS A 69 -2.33 -18.25 -13.88
CA HIS A 69 -1.49 -17.24 -13.24
C HIS A 69 -1.31 -16.01 -14.13
N GLN A 70 -1.09 -16.20 -15.42
CA GLN A 70 -0.98 -15.09 -16.38
C GLN A 70 -2.26 -14.26 -16.45
N ARG A 71 -3.42 -14.91 -16.63
CA ARG A 71 -4.73 -14.23 -16.64
C ARG A 71 -4.99 -13.46 -15.36
N ARG A 72 -4.59 -14.01 -14.21
CA ARG A 72 -4.70 -13.32 -12.92
C ARG A 72 -3.83 -12.07 -12.89
N ARG A 73 -2.57 -12.14 -13.33
CA ARG A 73 -1.67 -10.97 -13.41
C ARG A 73 -2.27 -9.88 -14.29
N ASP A 74 -2.78 -10.27 -15.45
CA ASP A 74 -3.40 -9.32 -16.38
C ASP A 74 -4.68 -8.70 -15.79
N ALA A 75 -5.50 -9.49 -15.10
CA ALA A 75 -6.67 -8.99 -14.40
C ALA A 75 -6.31 -7.96 -13.31
N LEU A 76 -5.29 -8.25 -12.49
CA LEU A 76 -4.80 -7.32 -11.46
C LEU A 76 -4.21 -6.05 -12.06
N ALA A 77 -3.45 -6.17 -13.15
CA ALA A 77 -2.90 -5.01 -13.84
C ALA A 77 -3.99 -4.16 -14.48
N SER A 78 -5.06 -4.78 -15.01
CA SER A 78 -6.13 -4.06 -15.71
C SER A 78 -7.01 -3.19 -14.80
N VAL A 79 -7.04 -3.48 -13.50
CA VAL A 79 -7.81 -2.71 -12.51
C VAL A 79 -6.99 -1.60 -11.84
N LEU A 80 -5.67 -1.60 -12.04
CA LEU A 80 -4.79 -0.57 -11.51
C LEU A 80 -4.76 0.63 -12.47
N PRO A 81 -4.80 1.87 -11.94
CA PRO A 81 -4.66 3.07 -12.76
C PRO A 81 -3.23 3.18 -13.33
N GLU A 82 -3.08 3.88 -14.46
CA GLU A 82 -1.80 3.99 -15.20
C GLU A 82 -0.65 4.59 -14.38
N ASN A 83 -0.97 5.36 -13.35
CA ASN A 83 0.00 5.99 -12.45
C ASN A 83 0.51 5.06 -11.34
N VAL A 84 0.01 3.83 -11.24
CA VAL A 84 0.54 2.80 -10.34
C VAL A 84 1.61 2.01 -11.08
N PRO A 85 2.88 2.09 -10.69
CA PRO A 85 3.90 1.23 -11.26
C PRO A 85 3.67 -0.22 -10.83
N ILE A 86 3.83 -1.17 -11.76
CA ILE A 86 3.57 -2.59 -11.52
C ILE A 86 4.84 -3.37 -11.79
N THR A 87 5.20 -4.28 -10.88
CA THR A 87 6.13 -5.36 -11.18
C THR A 87 5.37 -6.67 -11.41
N ARG A 88 5.71 -7.36 -12.50
CA ARG A 88 5.06 -8.61 -12.96
C ARG A 88 5.76 -9.88 -12.49
N GLY A 89 6.98 -9.73 -11.98
CA GLY A 89 7.82 -10.81 -11.53
C GLY A 89 8.85 -10.26 -10.57
N VAL A 90 9.00 -10.95 -9.46
CA VAL A 90 9.97 -10.61 -8.43
C VAL A 90 11.06 -11.68 -8.46
N PRO A 91 12.37 -11.33 -8.43
CA PRO A 91 13.44 -12.32 -8.47
C PRO A 91 13.27 -13.38 -7.37
N ASP A 92 13.53 -14.64 -7.68
CA ASP A 92 13.37 -15.76 -6.73
C ASP A 92 14.16 -15.53 -5.45
N GLU A 93 15.40 -15.05 -5.58
CA GLU A 93 16.25 -14.66 -4.46
C GLU A 93 15.59 -13.60 -3.59
N PHE A 94 14.89 -12.63 -4.19
CA PHE A 94 14.16 -11.61 -3.44
C PHE A 94 12.88 -12.17 -2.80
N VAL A 95 12.16 -13.09 -3.45
CA VAL A 95 11.01 -13.77 -2.83
C VAL A 95 11.46 -14.62 -1.63
N GLN A 96 12.58 -15.33 -1.74
CA GLN A 96 13.17 -16.08 -0.64
C GLN A 96 13.69 -15.15 0.44
N LEU A 97 14.40 -14.09 0.08
CA LEU A 97 14.82 -13.05 1.00
C LEU A 97 13.61 -12.48 1.73
N LEU A 98 12.51 -12.17 1.05
CA LEU A 98 11.28 -11.72 1.73
C LEU A 98 10.78 -12.79 2.70
N LYS A 99 10.68 -14.07 2.30
CA LYS A 99 10.24 -15.16 3.20
C LYS A 99 11.16 -15.37 4.42
N GLU A 100 12.46 -15.19 4.26
CA GLU A 100 13.44 -15.31 5.34
C GLU A 100 13.50 -14.05 6.21
N THR A 101 13.52 -12.88 5.58
CA THR A 101 13.48 -11.56 6.20
C THR A 101 12.17 -11.43 6.97
N LEU A 102 11.04 -11.96 6.50
CA LEU A 102 9.80 -12.04 7.28
C LEU A 102 9.95 -12.69 8.66
N ARG A 103 10.91 -13.62 8.80
CA ARG A 103 11.20 -14.26 10.09
C ARG A 103 12.08 -13.40 11.00
N ASN A 104 12.88 -12.48 10.44
CA ASN A 104 13.97 -11.78 11.14
C ASN A 104 13.93 -10.23 11.02
N ALA A 105 13.04 -9.68 10.21
CA ALA A 105 13.02 -8.27 9.83
C ALA A 105 12.68 -7.39 11.01
N ARG A 106 13.26 -6.20 11.00
CA ARG A 106 12.77 -5.10 11.82
C ARG A 106 11.40 -4.66 11.28
N GLU A 107 10.35 -5.18 11.89
CA GLU A 107 8.98 -4.71 11.70
C GLU A 107 8.93 -3.20 11.98
N LEU A 108 8.55 -2.41 10.97
CA LEU A 108 8.35 -0.96 11.14
C LEU A 108 7.00 -0.68 11.80
N GLY A 109 6.03 -1.54 11.54
CA GLY A 109 4.73 -1.51 12.19
C GLY A 109 3.85 -2.67 11.75
N ARG A 110 2.93 -3.04 12.64
CA ARG A 110 1.86 -4.01 12.39
C ARG A 110 0.52 -3.36 12.70
N GLY A 111 -0.39 -3.49 11.74
CA GLY A 111 -1.80 -3.14 11.88
C GLY A 111 -2.66 -4.39 11.91
N ASP A 112 -3.97 -4.19 11.94
CA ASP A 112 -4.95 -5.28 12.03
C ASP A 112 -4.93 -6.18 10.79
N ASN A 113 -4.63 -5.62 9.61
CA ASN A 113 -4.75 -6.31 8.32
C ASN A 113 -3.41 -6.57 7.62
N GLY A 114 -2.30 -6.08 8.19
CA GLY A 114 -1.01 -6.14 7.52
C GLY A 114 0.15 -5.71 8.40
N TYR A 115 1.35 -5.88 7.87
CA TYR A 115 2.57 -5.41 8.49
C TYR A 115 3.46 -4.75 7.44
N VAL A 116 4.35 -3.87 7.91
CA VAL A 116 5.27 -3.10 7.10
C VAL A 116 6.69 -3.45 7.50
N LEU A 117 7.50 -3.84 6.52
CA LEU A 117 8.92 -4.13 6.70
C LEU A 117 9.78 -3.05 6.07
N ALA A 118 10.90 -2.74 6.70
CA ALA A 118 11.98 -2.03 6.02
C ALA A 118 12.66 -2.96 5.03
N ASP A 119 13.03 -2.43 3.87
CA ASP A 119 14.00 -3.10 3.01
C ASP A 119 15.37 -3.12 3.72
N PRO A 120 16.05 -4.28 3.81
CA PRO A 120 17.37 -4.39 4.45
C PRO A 120 18.47 -3.66 3.69
N ASP A 121 18.38 -3.58 2.36
CA ASP A 121 19.42 -3.06 1.47
C ASP A 121 19.10 -1.63 0.98
N ASN A 122 17.81 -1.25 0.98
CA ASN A 122 17.37 0.09 0.60
C ASN A 122 16.68 0.83 1.75
N HIS A 123 17.41 1.73 2.41
CA HIS A 123 16.87 2.52 3.53
C HIS A 123 15.73 3.48 3.18
N ASN A 124 15.44 3.69 1.90
CA ASN A 124 14.34 4.53 1.43
C ASN A 124 13.09 3.72 1.04
N MET A 125 13.10 2.40 1.23
CA MET A 125 12.03 1.50 0.81
C MET A 125 11.40 0.76 2.00
N ALA A 126 10.08 0.61 1.93
CA ALA A 126 9.29 -0.20 2.82
C ALA A 126 8.31 -1.08 2.02
N TYR A 127 8.04 -2.26 2.55
CA TYR A 127 7.14 -3.24 1.96
C TYR A 127 5.94 -3.49 2.87
N LYS A 128 4.73 -3.28 2.35
CA LYS A 128 3.49 -3.62 3.05
C LYS A 128 2.91 -4.92 2.52
N PHE A 129 2.60 -5.81 3.47
CA PHE A 129 2.00 -7.11 3.23
C PHE A 129 0.68 -7.23 3.98
N LEU A 130 -0.22 -8.09 3.50
CA LEU A 130 -1.41 -8.46 4.25
C LEU A 130 -1.12 -9.66 5.17
N LEU A 131 -1.68 -9.63 6.38
CA LEU A 131 -1.60 -10.74 7.33
C LEU A 131 -2.53 -11.89 6.94
N ARG A 132 -3.62 -11.57 6.25
CA ARG A 132 -4.65 -12.52 5.83
C ARG A 132 -5.11 -12.15 4.42
N PRO A 133 -5.55 -13.13 3.61
CA PRO A 133 -6.25 -12.82 2.37
C PRO A 133 -7.41 -11.86 2.65
N PRO A 134 -7.68 -10.89 1.75
CA PRO A 134 -8.78 -9.95 1.95
C PRO A 134 -10.12 -10.70 2.09
N ILE A 135 -10.94 -10.29 3.06
CA ILE A 135 -12.31 -10.79 3.21
C ILE A 135 -13.20 -9.86 2.38
N GLY A 136 -13.50 -10.25 1.14
CA GLY A 136 -14.28 -9.45 0.19
C GLY A 136 -13.47 -8.31 -0.46
N GLN A 137 -14.11 -7.18 -0.74
CA GLN A 137 -13.45 -5.97 -1.30
C GLN A 137 -12.75 -5.10 -0.24
N GLN A 138 -12.79 -5.48 1.03
CA GLN A 138 -12.10 -4.73 2.08
C GLN A 138 -10.67 -5.25 2.24
N ASN A 139 -9.72 -4.33 2.42
CA ASN A 139 -8.29 -4.62 2.59
C ASN A 139 -7.61 -5.21 1.34
N SER A 140 -7.96 -4.72 0.15
CA SER A 140 -7.25 -5.07 -1.09
C SER A 140 -6.02 -4.18 -1.25
N LEU A 141 -4.82 -4.77 -1.36
CA LEU A 141 -3.60 -4.02 -1.68
C LEU A 141 -3.68 -3.31 -3.04
N VAL A 142 -4.48 -3.83 -3.97
CA VAL A 142 -4.73 -3.18 -5.27
C VAL A 142 -5.48 -1.87 -5.08
N GLU A 143 -6.55 -1.89 -4.28
CA GLU A 143 -7.33 -0.69 -3.98
C GLU A 143 -6.48 0.29 -3.19
N GLU A 144 -5.71 -0.19 -2.21
CA GLU A 144 -4.83 0.65 -1.42
C GLU A 144 -3.74 1.32 -2.28
N ALA A 145 -3.07 0.57 -3.16
CA ALA A 145 -2.07 1.11 -4.08
C ALA A 145 -2.68 2.18 -4.99
N SER A 146 -3.87 1.92 -5.52
CA SER A 146 -4.61 2.87 -6.36
C SER A 146 -4.98 4.15 -5.61
N MET A 147 -5.51 4.03 -4.39
CA MET A 147 -5.87 5.17 -3.57
C MET A 147 -4.65 5.96 -3.11
N GLN A 148 -3.57 5.28 -2.72
CA GLN A 148 -2.31 5.93 -2.33
C GLN A 148 -1.71 6.73 -3.48
N ALA A 149 -1.61 6.15 -4.68
CA ALA A 149 -1.11 6.85 -5.86
C ALA A 149 -1.93 8.10 -6.17
N ARG A 150 -3.27 7.96 -6.18
CA ARG A 150 -4.20 9.06 -6.45
C ARG A 150 -4.16 10.16 -5.39
N ILE A 151 -4.22 9.82 -4.11
CA ILE A 151 -4.20 10.79 -3.01
C ILE A 151 -2.85 11.50 -2.96
N ARG A 152 -1.75 10.82 -3.30
CA ARG A 152 -0.43 11.44 -3.42
C ARG A 152 -0.38 12.48 -4.54
N GLU A 153 -0.91 12.19 -5.72
CA GLU A 153 -0.95 13.17 -6.81
C GLU A 153 -1.70 14.44 -6.41
N ILE A 154 -2.81 14.28 -5.68
CA ILE A 154 -3.53 15.41 -5.10
C ILE A 154 -2.64 16.12 -4.09
N ALA A 155 -2.01 15.42 -3.14
CA ALA A 155 -1.11 16.04 -2.16
C ALA A 155 0.00 16.91 -2.80
N LEU A 156 0.56 16.47 -3.94
CA LEU A 156 1.56 17.25 -4.69
C LEU A 156 1.01 18.57 -5.28
N GLN A 157 -0.29 18.63 -5.58
CA GLN A 157 -0.95 19.85 -6.06
C GLN A 157 -1.29 20.83 -4.94
N TYR A 158 -1.26 20.37 -3.68
CA TYR A 158 -1.58 21.16 -2.49
C TYR A 158 -0.32 21.39 -1.62
N ALA A 159 0.77 21.83 -2.26
CA ALA A 159 2.06 22.04 -1.60
C ALA A 159 1.97 22.96 -0.36
N ASP A 160 1.10 23.97 -0.38
CA ASP A 160 0.88 24.90 0.73
C ASP A 160 0.30 24.23 1.98
N ALA A 161 -0.40 23.10 1.83
CA ALA A 161 -0.88 22.29 2.95
C ALA A 161 0.25 21.50 3.62
N ARG A 162 1.39 21.31 2.93
CA ARG A 162 2.57 20.56 3.39
C ARG A 162 2.22 19.18 3.96
N VAL A 163 1.26 18.50 3.34
CA VAL A 163 0.88 17.11 3.67
C VAL A 163 1.57 16.18 2.69
N GLY A 164 2.26 15.17 3.24
CA GLY A 164 2.91 14.12 2.48
C GLY A 164 2.06 12.86 2.43
N VAL A 165 2.19 12.11 1.34
CA VAL A 165 1.69 10.75 1.20
C VAL A 165 2.86 9.94 0.64
N PRO A 166 3.23 8.78 1.23
CA PRO A 166 4.37 8.01 0.77
C PRO A 166 4.27 7.71 -0.73
N ARG A 167 5.37 7.92 -1.45
CA ARG A 167 5.43 7.51 -2.86
C ARG A 167 5.24 6.02 -2.98
N LEU A 168 4.33 5.62 -3.85
CA LEU A 168 4.23 4.25 -4.30
C LEU A 168 5.38 3.99 -5.28
N ASP A 169 6.24 3.02 -4.98
CA ASP A 169 7.30 2.60 -5.87
C ASP A 169 6.79 1.60 -6.88
N TYR A 170 6.16 0.52 -6.40
CA TYR A 170 5.45 -0.44 -7.27
C TYR A 170 4.49 -1.34 -6.47
N PHE A 171 3.51 -1.90 -7.17
CA PHE A 171 2.69 -3.00 -6.70
C PHE A 171 3.16 -4.34 -7.29
N SER A 172 3.30 -5.37 -6.45
CA SER A 172 3.62 -6.72 -6.90
C SER A 172 2.37 -7.49 -7.31
N THR A 173 2.33 -7.91 -8.57
CA THR A 173 1.35 -8.88 -9.09
C THR A 173 1.85 -10.33 -9.05
N ASP A 174 3.04 -10.56 -8.46
CA ASP A 174 3.63 -11.91 -8.37
C ASP A 174 2.71 -12.83 -7.54
N PRO A 175 2.31 -14.00 -8.07
CA PRO A 175 1.42 -14.91 -7.35
C PRO A 175 2.05 -15.48 -6.07
N ARG A 176 3.38 -15.53 -5.98
CA ARG A 176 4.10 -16.02 -4.80
C ARG A 176 4.06 -15.03 -3.64
N THR A 177 3.85 -13.75 -3.93
CA THR A 177 3.81 -12.69 -2.91
C THR A 177 3.12 -11.43 -3.42
N SER A 178 2.08 -11.01 -2.68
CA SER A 178 1.38 -9.76 -2.93
C SER A 178 1.78 -8.71 -1.89
N PHE A 179 2.37 -7.63 -2.36
CA PHE A 179 2.83 -6.53 -1.51
C PHE A 179 2.83 -5.20 -2.26
N ILE A 180 2.88 -4.13 -1.48
CA ILE A 180 3.13 -2.77 -1.95
C ILE A 180 4.55 -2.38 -1.57
N ALA A 181 5.36 -1.94 -2.53
CA ALA A 181 6.62 -1.27 -2.30
C ALA A 181 6.39 0.24 -2.30
N MET A 182 6.86 0.92 -1.26
CA MET A 182 6.64 2.35 -1.08
C MET A 182 7.80 3.03 -0.35
N GLU A 183 7.83 4.34 -0.45
CA GLU A 183 8.75 5.21 0.27
C GLU A 183 8.72 4.93 1.77
N ARG A 184 9.90 4.63 2.32
CA ARG A 184 10.12 4.59 3.76
C ARG A 184 10.29 6.01 4.28
N LEU A 185 9.38 6.42 5.15
CA LEU A 185 9.42 7.75 5.76
C LEU A 185 10.43 7.80 6.91
N ASP A 186 11.27 8.84 6.93
CA ASP A 186 12.03 9.22 8.13
C ASP A 186 11.15 10.03 9.09
N ALA A 187 10.20 9.33 9.71
CA ALA A 187 9.14 9.91 10.53
C ALA A 187 8.80 9.02 11.72
N VAL A 188 8.04 9.57 12.68
CA VAL A 188 7.46 8.85 13.82
C VAL A 188 5.94 8.88 13.73
N SER A 189 5.25 7.80 14.09
CA SER A 189 3.79 7.84 14.15
C SER A 189 3.33 8.68 15.33
N VAL A 190 2.23 9.42 15.17
CA VAL A 190 1.65 10.22 16.26
C VAL A 190 1.22 9.32 17.42
N ARG A 191 0.79 8.08 17.13
CA ARG A 191 0.52 7.06 18.14
C ARG A 191 1.74 6.78 19.02
N ASP A 192 2.90 6.54 18.40
CA ASP A 192 4.12 6.22 19.17
C ASP A 192 4.55 7.40 20.04
N VAL A 193 4.33 8.65 19.60
CA VAL A 193 4.58 9.84 20.42
C VAL A 193 3.60 9.92 21.60
N ILE A 194 2.30 9.74 21.35
CA ILE A 194 1.27 9.76 22.40
C ILE A 194 1.48 8.66 23.45
N GLU A 195 1.95 7.49 23.03
CA GLU A 195 2.19 6.35 23.92
C GLU A 195 3.58 6.37 24.59
N GLY A 196 4.39 7.42 24.36
CA GLY A 196 5.73 7.54 24.93
C GLY A 196 6.76 6.57 24.35
N ARG A 197 6.46 5.92 23.22
CA ARG A 197 7.37 5.02 22.49
C ARG A 197 8.35 5.77 21.58
N ALA A 198 8.05 7.04 21.27
CA ALA A 198 8.92 7.95 20.54
C ALA A 198 8.81 9.36 21.11
N ALA A 199 9.87 10.17 21.00
CA ALA A 199 9.80 11.59 21.32
C ALA A 199 9.09 12.36 20.21
N LEU A 200 8.40 13.45 20.57
CA LEU A 200 7.94 14.44 19.60
C LEU A 200 9.18 15.03 18.88
N PRO A 201 9.22 15.05 17.53
CA PRO A 201 10.36 15.60 16.82
C PRO A 201 10.60 17.08 17.18
N GLU A 202 11.87 17.44 17.32
CA GLU A 202 12.25 18.82 17.63
C GLU A 202 11.79 19.77 16.52
N GLY A 203 11.29 20.95 16.91
CA GLY A 203 10.80 21.94 15.96
C GLY A 203 9.43 21.62 15.33
N THR A 204 8.75 20.53 15.73
CA THR A 204 7.39 20.27 15.26
C THR A 204 6.42 21.35 15.74
N ASN A 205 5.89 22.14 14.80
CA ASN A 205 4.72 22.98 15.03
C ASN A 205 3.45 22.16 14.81
N ILE A 206 2.94 21.55 15.89
CA ILE A 206 1.73 20.69 15.88
C ILE A 206 0.56 21.43 15.24
N ASP A 207 0.40 22.72 15.52
CA ASP A 207 -0.73 23.49 15.02
C ASP A 207 -0.70 23.64 13.51
N THR A 208 0.43 24.10 12.98
CA THR A 208 0.60 24.29 11.54
C THR A 208 0.48 22.97 10.77
N ALA A 209 1.05 21.88 11.29
CA ALA A 209 0.98 20.56 10.67
C ALA A 209 -0.48 20.06 10.58
N PHE A 210 -1.25 20.15 11.66
CA PHE A 210 -2.61 19.65 11.71
C PHE A 210 -3.62 20.57 11.02
N ASP A 211 -3.38 21.89 10.98
CA ASP A 211 -4.17 22.81 10.15
C ASP A 211 -3.97 22.52 8.66
N GLY A 212 -2.73 22.21 8.25
CA GLY A 212 -2.41 21.73 6.90
C GLY A 212 -3.17 20.44 6.56
N LEU A 213 -3.08 19.43 7.43
CA LEU A 213 -3.79 18.15 7.26
C LEU A 213 -5.31 18.32 7.16
N LYS A 214 -5.90 19.18 8.00
CA LYS A 214 -7.34 19.45 7.98
C LYS A 214 -7.79 20.09 6.68
N ARG A 215 -7.06 21.09 6.18
CA ARG A 215 -7.34 21.71 4.88
C ARG A 215 -7.23 20.69 3.76
N PHE A 216 -6.16 19.90 3.74
CA PHE A 216 -5.97 18.86 2.74
C PHE A 216 -7.11 17.84 2.72
N LEU A 217 -7.52 17.30 3.89
CA LEU A 217 -8.62 16.33 3.96
C LEU A 217 -9.96 16.95 3.54
N LYS A 218 -10.22 18.20 3.92
CA LYS A 218 -11.41 18.92 3.47
C LYS A 218 -11.46 19.00 1.94
N ASP A 219 -10.37 19.43 1.31
CA ASP A 219 -10.29 19.54 -0.15
C ASP A 219 -10.36 18.16 -0.83
N LEU A 220 -9.71 17.15 -0.24
CA LEU A 220 -9.80 15.76 -0.69
C LEU A 220 -11.25 15.26 -0.72
N ASN A 221 -12.03 15.58 0.32
CA ASN A 221 -13.44 15.19 0.41
C ASN A 221 -14.34 16.01 -0.53
N GLU A 222 -14.23 17.33 -0.50
CA GLU A 222 -15.15 18.25 -1.16
C GLU A 222 -14.86 18.41 -2.66
N ALA A 223 -13.60 18.60 -3.04
CA ALA A 223 -13.20 18.84 -4.42
C ALA A 223 -12.95 17.54 -5.20
N HIS A 224 -12.39 16.52 -4.55
CA HIS A 224 -11.99 15.28 -5.22
C HIS A 224 -12.93 14.11 -4.96
N GLY A 225 -13.83 14.22 -3.98
CA GLY A 225 -14.76 13.16 -3.63
C GLY A 225 -14.06 11.89 -3.14
N LEU A 226 -12.90 12.03 -2.49
CA LEU A 226 -12.14 10.94 -1.91
C LEU A 226 -12.15 11.05 -0.38
N TYR A 227 -12.22 9.92 0.31
CA TYR A 227 -12.33 9.85 1.77
C TYR A 227 -11.31 8.87 2.30
N HIS A 228 -10.56 9.23 3.35
CA HIS A 228 -9.56 8.34 3.94
C HIS A 228 -10.22 7.27 4.83
N LEU A 229 -11.26 7.66 5.58
CA LEU A 229 -12.09 6.81 6.44
C LEU A 229 -11.39 6.15 7.65
N ASP A 230 -10.07 6.21 7.74
CA ASP A 230 -9.29 5.73 8.89
C ASP A 230 -8.25 6.76 9.39
N VAL A 231 -8.65 8.03 9.53
CA VAL A 231 -7.79 9.07 10.09
C VAL A 231 -7.66 8.87 11.60
N ARG A 232 -6.54 8.30 12.04
CA ARG A 232 -6.22 8.03 13.46
C ARG A 232 -4.73 8.25 13.73
N ALA A 233 -4.35 8.31 15.00
CA ALA A 233 -2.96 8.60 15.41
C ALA A 233 -1.92 7.62 14.83
N GLY A 234 -2.30 6.37 14.54
CA GLY A 234 -1.41 5.39 13.90
C GLY A 234 -1.16 5.66 12.41
N ASN A 235 -2.05 6.41 11.75
CA ASN A 235 -2.02 6.68 10.31
C ASN A 235 -1.56 8.10 9.99
N ILE A 236 -1.03 8.80 11.00
CA ILE A 236 -0.45 10.13 10.87
C ILE A 236 1.00 10.02 11.36
N MET A 237 1.95 10.45 10.54
CA MET A 237 3.36 10.47 10.90
C MET A 237 3.91 11.90 10.87
N LEU A 238 4.86 12.18 11.77
CA LEU A 238 5.58 13.43 11.87
C LEU A 238 7.03 13.23 11.42
N PRO A 239 7.54 14.01 10.45
CA PRO A 239 8.94 13.92 10.03
C PRO A 239 9.87 14.15 11.22
N ARG A 240 10.99 13.42 11.29
CA ARG A 240 11.97 13.60 12.38
C ARG A 240 12.67 14.96 12.34
N ASN A 241 12.79 15.55 11.16
CA ASN A 241 13.46 16.83 10.97
C ASN A 241 12.56 17.82 10.18
N PRO A 242 11.48 18.34 10.81
CA PRO A 242 10.47 19.16 10.13
C PRO A 242 11.01 20.54 9.68
N SER A 243 12.14 20.99 10.25
CA SER A 243 12.75 22.30 9.97
C SER A 243 13.84 22.27 8.90
N ALA A 244 14.25 21.08 8.43
CA ALA A 244 15.36 20.96 7.48
C ALA A 244 15.09 21.65 6.14
N ASN A 245 13.82 21.72 5.70
CA ASN A 245 13.45 22.33 4.44
C ASN A 245 11.97 22.73 4.43
N ASN A 246 11.67 23.99 4.11
CA ASN A 246 10.31 24.54 4.07
C ASN A 246 9.43 23.91 2.98
N ASN A 247 10.01 23.17 2.03
CA ASN A 247 9.27 22.46 0.98
C ASN A 247 8.96 21.00 1.35
N LEU A 248 9.46 20.50 2.48
CA LEU A 248 9.14 19.13 2.92
C LEU A 248 7.78 19.10 3.62
N PRO A 249 7.07 17.95 3.59
CA PRO A 249 5.88 17.75 4.39
C PRO A 249 6.13 18.03 5.88
N LEU A 250 5.15 18.62 6.56
CA LEU A 250 5.13 18.75 8.02
C LEU A 250 4.42 17.57 8.68
N VAL A 251 3.65 16.82 7.91
CA VAL A 251 2.86 15.68 8.35
C VAL A 251 2.68 14.73 7.17
N TYR A 252 2.69 13.43 7.44
CA TYR A 252 2.37 12.40 6.47
C TYR A 252 1.07 11.71 6.84
N LEU A 253 0.23 11.49 5.83
CA LEU A 253 -0.93 10.62 5.89
C LEU A 253 -0.59 9.29 5.24
N ILE A 254 -0.81 8.18 5.95
CA ILE A 254 -0.46 6.83 5.53
C ILE A 254 -1.66 5.88 5.65
N ASP A 255 -1.53 4.67 5.09
CA ASP A 255 -2.52 3.58 5.18
C ASP A 255 -3.87 3.90 4.52
N MET A 256 -3.91 3.74 3.20
CA MET A 256 -5.10 4.01 2.38
C MET A 256 -6.01 2.78 2.24
N GLY A 257 -5.82 1.75 3.07
CA GLY A 257 -6.57 0.48 2.96
C GLY A 257 -8.08 0.62 3.16
N MET A 258 -8.53 1.69 3.82
CA MET A 258 -9.94 2.03 4.03
C MET A 258 -10.42 3.18 3.14
N ALA A 259 -9.55 3.77 2.32
CA ALA A 259 -9.90 4.92 1.51
C ALA A 259 -10.90 4.55 0.41
N LYS A 260 -11.86 5.43 0.15
CA LYS A 260 -12.96 5.20 -0.79
C LYS A 260 -13.35 6.45 -1.56
N THR A 261 -13.94 6.25 -2.73
CA THR A 261 -14.59 7.34 -3.48
C THR A 261 -15.97 7.64 -2.90
N LYS A 262 -16.50 8.84 -3.15
CA LYS A 262 -17.83 9.29 -2.75
C LYS A 262 -18.95 8.31 -3.11
N ARG A 263 -18.80 7.58 -4.23
CA ARG A 263 -19.80 6.60 -4.71
C ARG A 263 -19.85 5.33 -3.86
N GLU A 264 -18.75 5.00 -3.19
CA GLU A 264 -18.60 3.78 -2.40
C GLU A 264 -18.92 3.99 -0.92
N VAL A 265 -18.93 5.25 -0.44
CA VAL A 265 -19.25 5.53 0.96
C VAL A 265 -20.76 5.54 1.17
N ARG A 266 -21.22 4.80 2.20
CA ARG A 266 -22.64 4.78 2.57
C ARG A 266 -23.10 6.17 3.02
N SER A 267 -24.23 6.61 2.47
CA SER A 267 -24.95 7.79 2.94
C SER A 267 -26.10 7.39 3.87
N VAL A 268 -26.19 8.04 5.02
CA VAL A 268 -27.35 8.07 5.90
C VAL A 268 -28.16 9.33 5.64
N MET A 269 -29.48 9.23 5.70
CA MET A 269 -30.34 10.41 5.65
C MET A 269 -30.42 11.02 7.05
N VAL A 270 -30.16 12.32 7.15
CA VAL A 270 -30.24 13.08 8.40
C VAL A 270 -31.14 14.28 8.20
N ILE A 271 -31.89 14.65 9.24
CA ILE A 271 -32.77 15.82 9.19
C ILE A 271 -31.97 17.03 9.66
N GLU A 272 -31.73 17.99 8.76
CA GLU A 272 -31.12 19.29 9.06
C GLU A 272 -32.09 20.39 8.65
N ASP A 273 -32.38 21.30 9.58
CA ASP A 273 -33.32 22.41 9.37
C ASP A 273 -34.68 21.95 8.79
N GLY A 274 -35.17 20.80 9.26
CA GLY A 274 -36.43 20.20 8.79
C GLY A 274 -36.35 19.49 7.44
N THR A 275 -35.17 19.42 6.81
CA THR A 275 -34.95 18.82 5.49
C THR A 275 -34.13 17.53 5.61
N LEU A 276 -34.61 16.46 4.96
CA LEU A 276 -33.89 15.20 4.82
C LEU A 276 -32.71 15.39 3.86
N THR A 277 -31.50 15.41 4.41
CA THR A 277 -30.25 15.59 3.66
C THR A 277 -29.42 14.31 3.73
N PRO A 278 -28.94 13.76 2.61
CA PRO A 278 -28.01 12.64 2.62
C PRO A 278 -26.64 13.10 3.15
N LYS A 279 -26.21 12.54 4.27
CA LYS A 279 -24.83 12.67 4.76
C LYS A 279 -24.12 11.35 4.70
N ILE A 280 -22.82 11.39 4.47
CA ILE A 280 -21.98 10.21 4.50
C ILE A 280 -21.83 9.77 5.98
N ASP A 281 -22.06 8.49 6.25
CA ASP A 281 -22.15 7.89 7.60
C ASP A 281 -20.84 7.99 8.41
N ARG A 282 -19.73 8.36 7.76
CA ARG A 282 -18.39 8.44 8.36
C ARG A 282 -17.48 9.52 7.74
N VAL A 283 -17.91 10.78 7.68
CA VAL A 283 -17.01 11.91 7.28
C VAL A 283 -16.16 12.39 8.45
N SER A 284 -15.59 11.47 9.24
CA SER A 284 -14.81 11.86 10.42
C SER A 284 -13.39 12.28 10.06
N ASP A 285 -13.08 12.69 8.83
CA ASP A 285 -11.70 13.01 8.49
C ASP A 285 -11.23 14.27 9.25
N CYS A 286 -11.97 15.39 9.18
CA CYS A 286 -11.62 16.63 9.90
C CYS A 286 -11.78 16.54 11.43
N GLY A 287 -12.85 15.91 11.92
CA GLY A 287 -13.09 15.75 13.35
C GLY A 287 -12.05 14.83 14.01
N SER A 288 -11.62 13.78 13.31
CA SER A 288 -10.57 12.89 13.83
C SER A 288 -9.21 13.57 13.87
N VAL A 289 -8.89 14.47 12.93
CA VAL A 289 -7.69 15.31 13.01
C VAL A 289 -7.68 16.13 14.30
N ASP A 290 -8.79 16.78 14.65
CA ASP A 290 -8.89 17.58 15.88
C ASP A 290 -8.72 16.72 17.15
N ILE A 291 -9.28 15.51 17.16
CA ILE A 291 -9.11 14.55 18.27
C ILE A 291 -7.65 14.13 18.41
N VAL A 292 -6.98 13.77 17.31
CA VAL A 292 -5.57 13.37 17.34
C VAL A 292 -4.69 14.54 17.78
N ARG A 293 -4.91 15.75 17.25
CA ARG A 293 -4.19 16.98 17.64
C ARG A 293 -4.29 17.24 19.14
N LYS A 294 -5.50 17.17 19.69
CA LYS A 294 -5.75 17.40 21.13
C LYS A 294 -4.99 16.38 21.99
N ARG A 295 -5.03 15.10 21.63
CA ARG A 295 -4.32 14.05 22.38
C ARG A 295 -2.80 14.22 22.32
N LEU A 296 -2.27 14.60 21.16
CA LEU A 296 -0.84 14.86 21.01
C LEU A 296 -0.38 16.04 21.88
N LYS A 297 -1.10 17.17 21.86
CA LYS A 297 -0.79 18.36 22.68
C LYS A 297 -0.75 18.05 24.18
N ASN A 298 -1.77 17.36 24.68
CA ASN A 298 -1.86 17.01 26.10
C ASN A 298 -0.67 16.17 26.57
N ASN A 299 -0.10 15.32 25.70
CA ASN A 299 1.07 14.50 26.04
C ASN A 299 2.39 15.27 25.92
N SER A 300 2.49 16.28 25.07
CA SER A 300 3.71 17.09 24.93
C SER A 300 3.91 18.12 26.04
N GLU A 301 2.87 18.43 26.81
CA GLU A 301 2.91 19.37 27.93
C GLU A 301 3.14 18.68 29.30
N SER A 302 3.20 17.35 29.31
CA SER A 302 3.43 16.52 30.51
C SER A 302 4.89 16.09 30.64
#